data_AF-A0A0K9GU62-F1
#
_entry.id   AF-A0A0K9GU62-F1
#
_cell.length_a   1.000
_cell.length_b   1.000
_cell.length_c   1.000
_cell.angle_alpha   90.00
_cell.angle_beta   90.00
_cell.angle_gamma   90.00
#
_symmetry.space_group_name_H-M   'P 1'
#
loop_
_entity.id
_entity.type
_entity.pdbx_description
1 polymer ?
#
loop_
_entity_poly.entity_id
_entity_poly.type
_entity_poly.pdbx_seq_one_letter_code
_entity_poly.pdbx_strand_id
1 'polypeptide(L)'
;MKSRKLIVPILFATSLTLAACGGANTDKKTEESKTTVSISDGAKEMRQTIADLKTQLDAKDATKVKASGENLEKSWQTFEDEVKDKSADLYEKVETPLHTIEAGAKTEPLDEQTLNKAADELDTVLSDVEKLK
;
A
#
# COMPACT_ATOMS: atom_id res chain seq x y z
N MET A 1 -26.06 29.61 12.67
CA MET A 1 -26.34 30.08 11.30
C MET A 1 -26.23 28.90 10.35
N LYS A 2 -27.28 28.66 9.57
CA LYS A 2 -27.43 27.51 8.68
C LYS A 2 -27.08 27.93 7.27
N SER A 3 -26.15 27.24 6.64
CA SER A 3 -25.95 27.31 5.21
C SER A 3 -25.37 25.99 4.71
N ARG A 4 -26.29 25.13 4.25
CA ARG A 4 -26.01 24.10 3.25
C ARG A 4 -25.75 24.80 1.91
N LYS A 5 -24.71 24.41 1.19
CA LYS A 5 -24.61 24.65 -0.25
C LYS A 5 -24.21 23.34 -0.93
N LEU A 6 -25.16 22.84 -1.72
CA LEU A 6 -25.06 21.73 -2.67
C LEU A 6 -24.54 22.29 -4.00
N ILE A 7 -23.54 21.64 -4.61
CA ILE A 7 -23.19 21.75 -6.04
C ILE A 7 -22.72 20.33 -6.44
N VAL A 8 -23.62 19.43 -6.83
CA VAL A 8 -23.99 19.01 -8.20
C VAL A 8 -22.78 18.58 -9.07
N PRO A 9 -22.68 17.29 -9.46
CA PRO A 9 -21.62 16.80 -10.34
C PRO A 9 -21.86 17.22 -11.79
N ILE A 10 -20.81 17.73 -12.44
CA ILE A 10 -20.79 18.02 -13.87
C ILE A 10 -20.59 16.69 -14.62
N LEU A 11 -21.67 16.12 -15.12
CA LEU A 11 -21.65 15.03 -16.10
C LEU A 11 -21.21 15.62 -17.45
N PHE A 12 -19.97 15.38 -17.85
CA PHE A 12 -19.53 15.58 -19.23
C PHE A 12 -20.07 14.42 -20.08
N ALA A 13 -21.25 14.63 -20.65
CA ALA A 13 -21.79 13.76 -21.69
C ALA A 13 -21.18 14.14 -23.04
N THR A 14 -20.09 13.47 -23.43
CA THR A 14 -19.59 13.50 -24.80
C THR A 14 -20.38 12.52 -25.64
N SER A 15 -21.31 13.04 -26.41
CA SER A 15 -22.04 12.34 -27.45
C SER A 15 -21.09 11.89 -28.57
N LEU A 16 -20.83 10.58 -28.67
CA LEU A 16 -20.31 9.96 -29.89
C LEU A 16 -21.49 9.52 -30.76
N THR A 17 -21.61 10.13 -31.93
CA THR A 17 -22.52 9.73 -32.99
C THR A 17 -22.04 8.41 -33.62
N LEU A 18 -22.84 7.36 -33.47
CA LEU A 18 -22.66 6.06 -34.14
C LEU A 18 -23.18 6.13 -35.58
N ALA A 19 -22.31 5.79 -36.54
CA ALA A 19 -22.71 5.34 -37.87
C ALA A 19 -21.77 4.22 -38.33
N ALA A 20 -22.08 2.98 -37.94
CA ALA A 20 -21.65 1.77 -38.64
C ALA A 20 -22.57 0.61 -38.25
N CYS A 21 -23.32 0.08 -39.22
CA CYS A 21 -24.08 -1.16 -39.12
C CYS A 21 -23.16 -2.34 -38.79
N GLY A 22 -23.50 -3.12 -37.77
CA GLY A 22 -22.84 -4.38 -37.44
C GLY A 22 -23.32 -4.85 -36.07
N GLY A 23 -24.11 -5.91 -36.03
CA GLY A 23 -24.94 -6.27 -34.88
C GLY A 23 -24.19 -6.73 -33.63
N ALA A 24 -24.99 -6.76 -32.55
CA ALA A 24 -24.81 -7.38 -31.24
C ALA A 24 -24.13 -6.52 -30.15
N ASN A 25 -24.99 -5.96 -29.29
CA ASN A 25 -24.74 -5.57 -27.90
C ASN A 25 -23.73 -6.47 -27.20
N THR A 26 -22.78 -5.87 -26.48
CA THR A 26 -22.57 -6.06 -25.03
C THR A 26 -21.59 -5.00 -24.55
N ASP A 27 -22.01 -4.23 -23.56
CA ASP A 27 -21.19 -3.32 -22.76
C ASP A 27 -19.90 -4.02 -22.27
N LYS A 28 -18.76 -3.72 -22.89
CA LYS A 28 -17.47 -4.20 -22.42
C LYS A 28 -16.88 -3.14 -21.49
N LYS A 29 -17.23 -3.28 -20.20
CA LYS A 29 -16.50 -2.75 -19.05
C LYS A 29 -15.00 -2.78 -19.35
N THR A 30 -14.36 -1.60 -19.38
CA THR A 30 -12.91 -1.48 -19.38
C THR A 30 -12.40 -2.14 -18.11
N GLU A 31 -11.98 -3.40 -18.23
CA GLU A 31 -11.14 -4.02 -17.21
C GLU A 31 -9.77 -3.33 -17.31
N GLU A 32 -9.53 -2.40 -16.38
CA GLU A 32 -8.16 -2.12 -15.97
C GLU A 32 -7.55 -3.46 -15.56
N SER A 33 -6.62 -3.95 -16.38
CA SER A 33 -5.74 -5.05 -16.01
C SER A 33 -4.87 -4.52 -14.86
N LYS A 34 -5.41 -4.60 -13.64
CA LYS A 34 -4.67 -4.39 -12.40
C LYS A 34 -3.60 -5.47 -12.41
N THR A 35 -2.34 -5.10 -12.66
CA THR A 35 -1.21 -6.00 -12.45
C THR A 35 -1.28 -6.41 -10.98
N THR A 36 -1.79 -7.60 -10.71
CA THR A 36 -1.90 -8.15 -9.36
C THR A 36 -0.49 -8.55 -8.93
N VAL A 37 0.09 -7.80 -7.99
CA VAL A 37 1.33 -8.20 -7.31
C VAL A 37 1.02 -9.46 -6.51
N SER A 38 1.84 -10.49 -6.63
CA SER A 38 1.67 -11.70 -5.82
C SER A 38 2.06 -11.40 -4.37
N ILE A 39 1.46 -12.08 -3.39
CA ILE A 39 1.84 -11.94 -1.98
C ILE A 39 3.34 -12.15 -1.77
N SER A 40 3.94 -13.13 -2.46
CA SER A 40 5.37 -13.42 -2.35
C SER A 40 6.23 -12.28 -2.87
N ASP A 41 5.86 -11.67 -4.00
CA ASP A 41 6.64 -10.57 -4.57
C ASP A 41 6.46 -9.29 -3.73
N GLY A 42 5.23 -8.99 -3.31
CA GLY A 42 4.95 -7.84 -2.43
C GLY A 42 5.69 -7.93 -1.10
N ALA A 43 5.72 -9.12 -0.48
CA ALA A 43 6.48 -9.35 0.74
C ALA A 43 7.99 -9.15 0.53
N LYS A 44 8.56 -9.67 -0.57
CA LYS A 44 9.99 -9.47 -0.88
C LYS A 44 10.35 -8.01 -1.09
N GLU A 45 9.52 -7.26 -1.81
CA GLU A 45 9.71 -5.83 -2.05
C GLU A 45 9.66 -5.03 -0.75
N MET A 46 8.71 -5.33 0.14
CA MET A 46 8.65 -4.71 1.46
C MET A 46 9.90 -5.03 2.28
N ARG A 47 10.38 -6.27 2.28
CA ARG A 47 11.60 -6.67 2.99
C ARG A 47 12.86 -5.95 2.48
N GLN A 48 12.94 -5.70 1.17
CA GLN A 48 14.00 -4.84 0.60
C GLN A 48 13.90 -3.41 1.12
N THR A 49 12.69 -2.85 1.15
CA THR A 49 12.43 -1.49 1.70
C THR A 49 12.80 -1.41 3.19
N ILE A 50 12.62 -2.49 3.97
CA ILE A 50 13.05 -2.57 5.37
C ILE A 50 14.58 -2.53 5.47
N ALA A 51 15.29 -3.26 4.61
CA ALA A 51 16.76 -3.20 4.60
C ALA A 51 17.27 -1.78 4.28
N ASP A 52 16.61 -1.08 3.36
CA ASP A 52 16.90 0.32 3.06
C ASP A 52 16.58 1.23 4.24
N LEU A 53 15.42 1.07 4.89
CA LEU A 53 15.03 1.80 6.10
C LEU A 53 16.10 1.69 7.18
N LYS A 54 16.60 0.48 7.46
CA LYS A 54 17.66 0.25 8.47
C LYS A 54 18.96 0.97 8.11
N THR A 55 19.37 0.91 6.84
CA THR A 55 20.54 1.66 6.36
C THR A 55 20.37 3.17 6.53
N GLN A 56 19.15 3.68 6.34
CA GLN A 56 18.84 5.10 6.49
C GLN A 56 18.76 5.54 7.95
N LEU A 57 18.31 4.66 8.86
CA LEU A 57 18.36 4.86 10.30
C LEU A 57 19.81 5.01 10.78
N ASP A 58 20.70 4.10 10.35
CA ASP A 58 22.13 4.17 10.67
C ASP A 58 22.78 5.47 10.16
N ALA A 59 22.36 5.94 8.98
CA ALA A 59 22.78 7.21 8.41
C ALA A 59 22.11 8.44 9.05
N LYS A 60 21.13 8.25 9.96
CA LYS A 60 20.28 9.29 10.57
C LYS A 60 19.59 10.19 9.54
N ASP A 61 19.25 9.64 8.37
CA ASP A 61 18.61 10.37 7.28
C ASP A 61 17.09 10.37 7.45
N ALA A 62 16.57 11.29 8.28
CA ALA A 62 15.14 11.38 8.61
C ALA A 62 14.24 11.54 7.37
N THR A 63 14.71 12.22 6.33
CA THR A 63 13.94 12.39 5.09
C THR A 63 13.76 11.05 4.38
N LYS A 64 14.83 10.25 4.28
CA LYS A 64 14.73 8.91 3.66
C LYS A 64 13.98 7.92 4.55
N VAL A 65 14.19 7.96 5.86
CA VAL A 65 13.44 7.13 6.82
C VAL A 65 11.94 7.34 6.67
N LYS A 66 11.49 8.61 6.58
CA LYS A 66 10.09 8.95 6.30
C LYS A 66 9.61 8.37 4.97
N ALA A 67 10.38 8.53 3.89
CA ALA A 67 10.02 8.02 2.58
C ALA A 67 9.88 6.48 2.55
N SER A 68 10.79 5.77 3.22
CA SER A 68 10.72 4.30 3.35
C SER A 68 9.50 3.86 4.16
N GLY A 69 9.19 4.54 5.27
CA GLY A 69 7.97 4.28 6.04
C GLY A 69 6.69 4.44 5.22
N GLU A 70 6.58 5.52 4.42
CA GLU A 70 5.45 5.72 3.51
C GLU A 70 5.39 4.69 2.37
N ASN A 71 6.55 4.22 1.89
CA ASN A 71 6.60 3.21 0.83
C ASN A 71 6.21 1.83 1.33
N LEU A 72 6.55 1.46 2.56
CA LEU A 72 6.10 0.20 3.17
C LEU A 72 4.58 0.12 3.19
N GLU A 73 3.90 1.17 3.63
CA GLU A 73 2.43 1.25 3.67
C GLU A 73 1.83 1.12 2.26
N LYS A 74 2.37 1.86 1.28
CA LYS A 74 1.89 1.78 -0.11
C LYS A 74 2.07 0.38 -0.70
N SER A 75 3.20 -0.27 -0.44
CA SER A 75 3.45 -1.64 -0.90
C SER A 75 2.47 -2.62 -0.26
N TRP A 76 2.25 -2.51 1.06
CA TRP A 76 1.32 -3.37 1.80
C TRP A 76 -0.09 -3.32 1.23
N GLN A 77 -0.62 -2.12 0.99
CA GLN A 77 -1.96 -1.90 0.42
C GLN A 77 -2.19 -2.58 -0.94
N THR A 78 -1.14 -2.97 -1.67
CA THR A 78 -1.31 -3.65 -2.96
C THR A 78 -1.74 -5.11 -2.83
N PHE A 79 -1.49 -5.76 -1.69
CA PHE A 79 -1.73 -7.18 -1.47
C PHE A 79 -2.29 -7.55 -0.09
N GLU A 80 -2.50 -6.58 0.81
CA GLU A 80 -2.98 -6.81 2.19
C GLU A 80 -4.30 -7.58 2.27
N ASP A 81 -5.25 -7.29 1.37
CA ASP A 81 -6.56 -7.93 1.34
C ASP A 81 -6.41 -9.44 1.10
N GLU A 82 -5.49 -9.84 0.21
CA GLU A 82 -5.24 -11.24 -0.10
C GLU A 82 -4.55 -11.95 1.08
N VAL A 83 -3.67 -11.26 1.81
CA VAL A 83 -3.07 -11.79 3.04
C VAL A 83 -4.13 -11.98 4.11
N LYS A 84 -5.02 -11.01 4.29
CA LYS A 84 -6.12 -11.06 5.26
C LYS A 84 -7.07 -12.22 4.98
N ASP A 85 -7.41 -12.44 3.72
CA ASP A 85 -8.27 -13.55 3.29
C ASP A 85 -7.62 -14.91 3.55
N LYS A 86 -6.30 -15.03 3.41
CA LYS A 86 -5.57 -16.29 3.65
C LYS A 86 -5.19 -16.50 5.12
N SER A 87 -4.88 -15.44 5.85
CA SER A 87 -4.44 -15.47 7.24
C SER A 87 -4.64 -14.11 7.93
N ALA A 88 -5.79 -13.96 8.60
CA ALA A 88 -6.07 -12.78 9.42
C ALA A 88 -5.01 -12.56 10.53
N ASP A 89 -4.44 -13.64 11.09
CA ASP A 89 -3.38 -13.55 12.10
C ASP A 89 -2.09 -12.94 11.53
N LEU A 90 -1.67 -13.31 10.31
CA LEU A 90 -0.50 -12.70 9.68
C LEU A 90 -0.76 -11.26 9.27
N TYR A 91 -1.97 -10.95 8.78
CA TYR A 91 -2.40 -9.59 8.50
C TYR A 91 -2.22 -8.70 9.75
N GLU A 92 -2.82 -9.06 10.89
CA GLU A 92 -2.72 -8.28 12.13
C GLU A 92 -1.28 -8.13 12.63
N LYS A 93 -0.45 -9.16 12.44
CA LYS A 93 0.98 -9.14 12.80
C LYS A 93 1.83 -8.23 11.90
N VAL A 94 1.43 -8.00 10.65
CA VAL A 94 2.08 -7.00 9.77
C VAL A 94 1.70 -5.58 10.18
N GLU A 95 0.42 -5.34 10.44
CA GLU A 95 -0.16 -4.03 10.74
C GLU A 95 0.53 -3.31 11.91
N THR A 96 0.84 -4.04 12.99
CA THR A 96 1.39 -3.43 14.22
C THR A 96 2.78 -2.82 14.02
N PRO A 97 3.80 -3.56 13.56
CA PRO A 97 5.12 -2.98 13.32
C PRO A 97 5.12 -2.01 12.13
N LEU A 98 4.28 -2.22 11.11
CA LEU A 98 4.13 -1.29 9.99
C LEU A 98 3.67 0.10 10.46
N HIS A 99 2.59 0.18 11.23
CA HIS A 99 2.11 1.44 11.80
C HIS A 99 3.13 2.09 12.76
N THR A 100 3.89 1.27 13.50
CA THR A 100 4.96 1.78 14.37
C THR A 100 6.05 2.47 13.55
N ILE A 101 6.45 1.88 12.43
CA ILE A 101 7.40 2.49 11.49
C ILE A 101 6.81 3.77 10.88
N GLU A 102 5.58 3.71 10.37
CA GLU A 102 4.93 4.85 9.69
C GLU A 102 4.81 6.07 10.62
N ALA A 103 4.44 5.84 11.89
CA ALA A 103 4.35 6.88 12.89
C ALA A 103 5.74 7.37 13.33
N GLY A 104 6.64 6.45 13.68
CA GLY A 104 7.99 6.78 14.16
C GLY A 104 8.84 7.50 13.13
N ALA A 105 8.71 7.16 11.85
CA ALA A 105 9.44 7.78 10.75
C ALA A 105 9.04 9.25 10.51
N LYS A 106 7.92 9.72 11.09
CA LYS A 106 7.46 11.12 11.05
C LYS A 106 7.88 11.93 12.27
N THR A 107 8.62 11.34 13.21
CA THR A 107 9.08 12.00 14.44
C THR A 107 10.49 12.58 14.29
N GLU A 108 10.74 13.71 14.95
CA GLU A 108 12.07 14.33 15.03
C GLU A 108 12.38 14.71 16.49
N PRO A 109 13.47 14.23 17.10
CA PRO A 109 14.46 13.31 16.53
C PRO A 109 13.87 11.90 16.32
N LEU A 110 14.48 11.12 15.40
CA LEU A 110 14.11 9.72 15.18
C LEU A 110 14.36 8.90 16.45
N ASP A 111 13.41 8.05 16.81
CA ASP A 111 13.62 6.97 17.78
C ASP A 111 14.20 5.73 17.07
N GLU A 112 15.52 5.74 16.87
CA GLU A 112 16.25 4.69 16.15
C GLU A 112 16.04 3.29 16.77
N GLN A 113 15.90 3.20 18.10
CA GLN A 113 15.72 1.91 18.78
C GLN A 113 14.34 1.34 18.47
N THR A 114 13.29 2.15 18.61
CA THR A 114 11.91 1.74 18.31
C THR A 114 11.76 1.39 16.83
N LEU A 115 12.33 2.20 15.94
CA LEU A 115 12.26 1.98 14.50
C LEU A 115 13.01 0.72 14.04
N ASN A 116 14.21 0.46 14.57
CA ASN A 116 14.94 -0.78 14.26
C ASN A 116 14.20 -2.02 14.78
N LYS A 117 13.64 -1.95 15.99
CA LYS A 117 12.86 -3.06 16.54
C LYS A 117 11.63 -3.36 15.69
N ALA A 118 10.87 -2.34 15.31
CA ALA A 118 9.70 -2.51 14.45
C ALA A 118 10.09 -3.02 13.05
N ALA A 119 11.21 -2.56 12.49
CA ALA A 119 11.76 -3.06 11.23
C ALA A 119 12.08 -4.57 11.30
N ASP A 120 12.72 -5.03 12.38
CA ASP A 120 13.03 -6.46 12.58
C ASP A 120 11.78 -7.32 12.76
N GLU A 121 10.80 -6.82 13.53
CA GLU A 121 9.51 -7.49 13.70
C GLU A 121 8.74 -7.60 12.37
N LEU A 122 8.70 -6.52 11.59
CA LEU A 122 8.05 -6.52 10.27
C LEU A 122 8.76 -7.47 9.30
N ASP A 123 10.09 -7.46 9.20
CA ASP A 123 10.84 -8.38 8.32
C ASP A 123 10.56 -9.85 8.67
N THR A 124 10.49 -10.15 9.97
CA THR A 124 10.20 -11.50 10.48
C THR A 124 8.82 -11.96 10.01
N VAL A 125 7.78 -11.14 10.22
CA VAL A 125 6.40 -11.49 9.83
C VAL A 125 6.28 -11.59 8.31
N LEU A 126 6.91 -10.67 7.56
CA LEU A 126 6.90 -10.71 6.10
C LEU A 126 7.57 -11.98 5.54
N SER A 127 8.54 -12.56 6.25
CA SER A 127 9.13 -13.84 5.86
C SER A 127 8.11 -15.00 5.93
N ASP A 128 7.09 -14.90 6.78
CA ASP A 128 5.99 -15.87 6.86
C ASP A 128 4.89 -15.55 5.85
N VAL A 129 4.59 -14.27 5.63
CA VAL A 129 3.68 -13.82 4.56
C VAL A 129 4.18 -14.25 3.19
N GLU A 130 5.48 -14.15 2.92
CA GLU A 130 6.12 -14.56 1.66
C GLU A 130 5.83 -16.04 1.28
N LYS A 131 5.54 -16.89 2.28
CA LYS A 131 5.26 -18.32 2.11
C LYS A 131 3.78 -18.63 1.84
N LEU A 132 2.90 -17.64 1.91
CA LEU A 132 1.49 -17.81 1.55
C LEU A 132 1.36 -18.09 0.05
N LYS A 133 0.42 -18.97 -0.31
CA LYS A 133 0.18 -19.43 -1.69
C LYS A 133 -0.96 -18.68 -2.35
#